data_AF-A0A9D8JER2-F1
#
_entry.id   AF-A0A9D8JER2-F1
#
_cell.length_a   1.000
_cell.length_b   1.000
_cell.length_c   1.000
_cell.angle_alpha   90.00
_cell.angle_beta   90.00
_cell.angle_gamma   90.00
#
_symmetry.space_group_name_H-M   'P 1'
#
loop_
_entity.id
_entity.type
_entity.pdbx_description
1 polymer ?
#
loop_
_entity_poly.entity_id
_entity_poly.type
_entity_poly.pdbx_seq_one_letter_code
_entity_poly.pdbx_strand_id
1 'polypeptide(L)'
;MVRAVTIRKYMTFALTPALTVALSFSVGSPTSSAQDRTYPLSYSGRLTLPGGEPMKGPVDIELKFWDAAADGAALSRSFRTAGATLNQGVFQIRIPMTDAEVSEVFGDGTKTVYVEVIAK
;
A
#
# COMPACT_ATOMS: atom_id res chain seq x y z
N MET A 1 -10.77 11.55 -62.86
CA MET A 1 -11.64 10.86 -63.84
C MET A 1 -11.97 9.47 -63.30
N VAL A 2 -13.15 8.91 -63.62
CA VAL A 2 -13.82 7.69 -63.07
C VAL A 2 -14.85 8.04 -61.97
N ARG A 3 -16.09 8.40 -62.31
CA ARG A 3 -17.31 7.64 -62.71
C ARG A 3 -18.10 7.04 -61.53
N ALA A 4 -19.32 7.59 -61.37
CA ALA A 4 -20.35 7.24 -60.39
C ALA A 4 -21.04 5.89 -60.68
N VAL A 5 -21.53 5.24 -59.63
CA VAL A 5 -22.63 4.28 -59.73
C VAL A 5 -23.57 4.48 -58.54
N THR A 6 -24.77 4.97 -58.86
CA THR A 6 -25.95 5.09 -58.00
C THR A 6 -26.74 3.79 -58.05
N ILE A 7 -27.13 3.23 -56.91
CA ILE A 7 -28.22 2.26 -56.84
C ILE A 7 -29.14 2.64 -55.67
N ARG A 8 -30.34 3.15 -56.00
CA ARG A 8 -31.48 3.20 -55.09
C ARG A 8 -32.18 1.85 -55.10
N LYS A 9 -32.48 1.30 -53.92
CA LYS A 9 -33.61 0.39 -53.75
C LYS A 9 -34.38 0.79 -52.49
N TYR A 10 -35.61 1.22 -52.72
CA TYR A 10 -36.65 1.40 -51.73
C TYR A 10 -37.08 0.04 -51.22
N MET A 11 -37.23 -0.12 -49.91
CA MET A 11 -38.27 -1.01 -49.36
C MET A 11 -38.58 -0.62 -47.92
N THR A 12 -39.69 0.10 -47.77
CA THR A 12 -40.41 0.34 -46.52
C THR A 12 -40.90 -1.00 -45.96
N PHE A 13 -40.64 -1.29 -44.68
CA PHE A 13 -41.45 -2.22 -43.91
C PHE A 13 -41.58 -1.73 -42.46
N ALA A 14 -42.77 -1.90 -41.93
CA ALA A 14 -43.36 -1.12 -40.85
C ALA A 14 -43.22 -1.75 -39.44
N LEU A 15 -43.49 -0.89 -38.45
CA LEU A 15 -44.03 -1.15 -37.11
C LEU A 15 -43.16 -1.90 -36.06
N THR A 16 -42.62 -1.12 -35.13
CA THR A 16 -42.44 -1.44 -33.69
C THR A 16 -43.61 -0.78 -32.92
N PRO A 17 -44.04 -1.24 -31.72
CA PRO A 17 -43.19 -1.85 -30.71
C PRO A 17 -43.72 -3.12 -30.03
N ALA A 18 -42.84 -4.11 -29.87
CA ALA A 18 -42.99 -5.14 -28.85
C ALA A 18 -42.64 -4.52 -27.48
N LEU A 19 -43.63 -4.47 -26.59
CA LEU A 19 -43.45 -4.11 -25.18
C LEU A 19 -42.64 -5.22 -24.50
N THR A 20 -41.35 -5.00 -24.28
CA THR A 20 -40.49 -5.93 -23.54
C THR A 20 -40.32 -5.40 -22.12
N VAL A 21 -40.89 -6.10 -21.13
CA VAL A 21 -40.60 -5.84 -19.71
C VAL A 21 -39.29 -6.54 -19.38
N ALA A 22 -38.20 -5.77 -19.31
CA ALA A 22 -36.92 -6.27 -18.82
C ALA A 22 -36.94 -6.25 -17.28
N LEU A 23 -37.04 -7.42 -16.64
CA LEU A 23 -36.71 -7.56 -15.22
C LEU A 23 -35.18 -7.55 -15.09
N SER A 24 -34.62 -6.38 -14.79
CA SER A 24 -33.22 -6.26 -14.39
C SER A 24 -33.09 -6.65 -12.91
N PHE A 25 -32.59 -7.86 -12.63
CA PHE A 25 -32.11 -8.17 -11.28
C PHE A 25 -30.63 -7.77 -11.22
N SER A 26 -30.33 -6.72 -10.45
CA SER A 26 -28.95 -6.39 -10.09
C SER A 26 -28.45 -7.49 -9.14
N VAL A 27 -27.70 -8.45 -9.67
CA VAL A 27 -26.88 -9.32 -8.83
C VAL A 27 -25.81 -8.43 -8.22
N GLY A 28 -26.05 -7.94 -7.01
CA GLY A 28 -25.02 -7.33 -6.19
C GLY A 28 -23.97 -8.40 -5.90
N SER A 29 -22.86 -8.36 -6.61
CA SER A 29 -21.69 -9.16 -6.26
C SER A 29 -21.35 -8.85 -4.81
N PRO A 30 -21.23 -9.84 -3.90
CA PRO A 30 -20.72 -9.57 -2.57
C PRO A 30 -19.28 -9.08 -2.72
N THR A 31 -19.07 -7.77 -2.62
CA THR A 31 -17.74 -7.23 -2.40
C THR A 31 -17.34 -7.69 -1.01
N SER A 32 -16.63 -8.81 -0.96
CA SER A 32 -15.91 -9.24 0.22
C SER A 32 -14.97 -8.10 0.58
N SER A 33 -15.31 -7.33 1.61
CA SER A 33 -14.38 -6.40 2.23
C SER A 33 -13.26 -7.24 2.82
N ALA A 34 -12.15 -7.35 2.11
CA ALA A 34 -10.92 -7.89 2.68
C ALA A 34 -10.62 -7.05 3.92
N GLN A 35 -10.75 -7.67 5.11
CA GLN A 35 -10.22 -7.06 6.31
C GLN A 35 -8.72 -6.89 6.10
N ASP A 36 -8.22 -5.66 6.22
CA ASP A 36 -6.79 -5.38 6.20
C ASP A 36 -6.11 -6.27 7.25
N ARG A 37 -5.36 -7.28 6.81
CA ARG A 37 -4.60 -8.11 7.74
C ARG A 37 -3.43 -7.28 8.22
N THR A 38 -3.22 -7.28 9.54
CA THR A 38 -2.06 -6.64 10.15
C THR A 38 -0.98 -7.68 10.43
N TYR A 39 0.23 -7.42 9.95
CA TYR A 39 1.45 -8.18 10.20
C TYR A 39 2.35 -7.37 11.12
N PRO A 40 2.52 -7.77 12.39
CA PRO A 40 3.41 -7.07 13.29
C PRO A 40 4.87 -7.39 12.95
N LEU A 41 5.60 -6.41 12.42
CA LEU A 41 7.06 -6.48 12.29
C LEU A 41 7.70 -6.21 13.66
N SER A 42 8.48 -7.16 14.16
CA SER A 42 9.26 -6.97 15.38
C SER A 42 10.63 -6.43 15.03
N TYR A 43 10.98 -5.25 15.56
CA TYR A 43 12.26 -4.60 15.30
C TYR A 43 12.94 -4.18 16.60
N SER A 44 14.24 -4.41 16.68
CA SER A 44 15.06 -4.10 17.86
C SER A 44 16.41 -3.55 17.44
N GLY A 45 16.92 -2.62 18.22
CA GLY A 45 18.24 -2.03 17.99
C GLY A 45 18.81 -1.48 19.29
N ARG A 46 20.08 -1.08 19.24
CA ARG A 46 20.77 -0.44 20.35
C ARG A 46 21.08 1.00 20.01
N LEU A 47 20.64 1.91 20.88
CA LEU A 47 20.91 3.33 20.82
C LEU A 47 22.02 3.68 21.82
N THR A 48 22.99 4.44 21.33
CA THR A 48 24.10 4.96 22.14
C THR A 48 24.16 6.47 22.00
N LEU A 49 24.59 7.14 23.07
CA LEU A 49 25.02 8.52 23.02
C LEU A 49 26.30 8.64 22.16
N PRO A 50 26.67 9.85 21.70
CA PRO A 50 27.90 10.05 20.93
C PRO A 50 29.18 9.53 21.63
N GLY A 51 29.17 9.46 22.97
CA GLY A 51 30.25 8.87 23.77
C GLY A 51 30.24 7.34 23.87
N GLY A 52 29.35 6.64 23.18
CA GLY A 52 29.22 5.18 23.19
C GLY A 52 28.44 4.62 24.40
N GLU A 53 28.09 5.47 25.36
CA GLU A 53 27.25 5.08 26.49
C GLU A 53 25.83 4.71 26.02
N PRO A 54 25.17 3.72 26.65
CA PRO A 54 23.80 3.39 26.31
C PRO A 54 22.87 4.57 26.53
N MET A 55 22.01 4.85 25.55
CA MET A 55 20.94 5.83 25.71
C MET A 55 19.96 5.38 26.81
N LYS A 56 19.51 6.33 27.65
CA LYS A 56 18.60 6.07 28.77
C LYS A 56 17.20 6.60 28.49
N GLY A 57 16.22 5.98 29.14
CA GLY A 57 14.85 6.48 29.23
C GLY A 57 13.85 5.72 28.38
N PRO A 58 12.59 6.15 28.41
CA PRO A 58 11.70 6.03 27.27
C PRO A 58 12.10 7.06 26.21
N VAL A 59 12.16 6.67 24.94
CA VAL A 59 12.47 7.55 23.80
C VAL A 59 11.42 7.41 22.71
N ASP A 60 11.18 8.48 21.97
CA ASP A 60 10.26 8.41 20.82
C ASP A 60 11.04 7.86 19.62
N ILE A 61 10.63 6.68 19.13
CA ILE A 61 11.26 6.04 17.98
C ILE A 61 10.42 6.29 16.75
N GLU A 62 11.04 6.83 15.70
CA GLU A 62 10.50 6.92 14.36
C GLU A 62 11.31 6.00 13.42
N LEU A 63 10.59 5.18 12.66
CA LEU A 63 11.13 4.25 11.70
C LEU A 63 10.69 4.62 10.28
N LYS A 64 11.64 4.54 9.35
CA LYS A 64 11.40 4.75 7.91
C LYS A 64 12.09 3.67 7.10
N PHE A 65 11.45 3.30 6.00
CA PHE A 65 11.96 2.32 5.04
C PHE A 65 12.36 3.00 3.75
N TRP A 66 13.51 2.60 3.22
CA TRP A 66 14.17 3.22 2.06
C TRP A 66 14.66 2.14 1.09
N ASP A 67 14.70 2.47 -0.21
CA ASP A 67 15.20 1.56 -1.26
C ASP A 67 16.73 1.60 -1.44
N ALA A 68 17.40 2.61 -0.90
CA ALA A 68 18.85 2.78 -0.91
C ALA A 68 19.37 3.30 0.44
N ALA A 69 20.65 3.03 0.74
CA ALA A 69 21.30 3.46 1.97
C ALA A 69 21.47 4.98 2.08
N ALA A 70 21.66 5.64 0.94
CA ALA A 70 21.81 7.08 0.80
C ALA A 70 21.04 7.52 -0.45
N ASP A 71 20.40 8.69 -0.37
CA ASP A 71 19.62 9.31 -1.45
C ASP A 71 18.51 8.42 -2.04
N GLY A 72 18.01 7.46 -1.25
CA GLY A 72 16.92 6.58 -1.64
C GLY A 72 15.53 7.23 -1.57
N ALA A 73 14.56 6.59 -2.22
CA ALA A 73 13.15 6.92 -2.09
C ALA A 73 12.54 6.23 -0.86
N ALA A 74 11.64 6.94 -0.18
CA ALA A 74 10.87 6.36 0.91
C ALA A 74 9.88 5.32 0.36
N LEU A 75 9.88 4.13 0.95
CA LEU A 75 9.03 3.00 0.55
C LEU A 75 7.69 2.97 1.28
N SER A 76 7.51 3.78 2.32
CA SER A 76 6.25 3.84 3.08
C SER A 76 6.17 5.13 3.90
N ARG A 77 5.02 5.32 4.58
CA ARG A 77 4.93 6.27 5.69
C ARG A 77 5.90 5.90 6.82
N SER A 78 6.14 6.86 7.71
CA SER A 78 6.91 6.64 8.94
C SER A 78 6.07 5.96 10.02
N PHE A 79 6.69 5.05 10.77
CA PHE A 79 6.08 4.38 11.91
C PHE A 79 6.64 4.96 13.20
N ARG A 80 5.76 5.35 14.14
CA ARG A 80 6.16 6.00 15.38
C ARG A 80 5.74 5.18 16.59
N THR A 81 6.66 4.99 17.51
CA THR A 81 6.41 4.44 18.84
C THR A 81 6.83 5.47 19.86
N ALA A 82 5.85 6.08 20.54
CA ALA A 82 6.13 7.03 21.60
C ALA A 82 6.57 6.30 22.87
N GLY A 83 7.53 6.88 23.59
CA GLY A 83 7.99 6.41 24.89
C GLY A 83 8.51 4.97 24.91
N ALA A 84 9.21 4.53 23.87
CA ALA A 84 9.80 3.19 23.78
C ALA A 84 10.81 3.00 24.91
N THR A 85 10.57 2.03 25.79
CA THR A 85 11.46 1.74 26.92
C THR A 85 12.79 1.18 26.44
N LEU A 86 13.89 1.78 26.89
CA LEU A 86 15.23 1.28 26.65
C LEU A 86 15.75 0.45 27.83
N ASN A 87 16.28 -0.74 27.55
CA ASN A 87 17.05 -1.52 28.50
C ASN A 87 18.52 -1.56 28.05
N GLN A 88 19.41 -0.89 28.77
CA GLN A 88 20.82 -0.73 28.36
C GLN A 88 20.97 -0.19 26.92
N GLY A 89 20.14 0.80 26.58
CA GLY A 89 20.08 1.40 25.24
C GLY A 89 19.37 0.53 24.19
N VAL A 90 18.93 -0.68 24.53
CA VAL A 90 18.21 -1.56 23.61
C VAL A 90 16.73 -1.25 23.63
N PHE A 91 16.15 -0.98 22.47
CA PHE A 91 14.70 -0.91 22.28
C PHE A 91 14.20 -2.18 21.59
N GLN A 92 12.94 -2.51 21.85
CA GLN A 92 12.20 -3.51 21.09
C GLN A 92 10.80 -2.97 20.86
N ILE A 93 10.42 -2.83 19.59
CA ILE A 93 9.14 -2.26 19.18
C ILE A 93 8.44 -3.18 18.19
N ARG A 94 7.11 -3.07 18.15
CA ARG A 94 6.26 -3.80 17.20
C ARG A 94 5.59 -2.79 16.28
N ILE A 95 5.80 -2.98 14.99
CA ILE A 95 5.30 -2.10 13.94
C ILE A 95 4.12 -2.81 13.29
N PRO A 96 2.88 -2.32 13.47
CA PRO A 96 1.73 -2.90 12.77
C PRO A 96 1.80 -2.51 11.30
N MET A 97 1.98 -3.48 10.41
CA MET A 97 1.98 -3.26 8.96
C MET A 97 0.76 -3.91 8.31
N THR A 98 0.12 -3.25 7.35
CA THR A 98 -0.95 -3.87 6.54
C THR A 98 -0.38 -4.75 5.42
N ASP A 99 -1.23 -5.57 4.78
CA ASP A 99 -0.85 -6.29 3.54
C ASP A 99 -0.24 -5.34 2.48
N ALA A 100 -0.86 -4.18 2.29
CA ALA A 100 -0.40 -3.18 1.33
C ALA A 100 0.98 -2.63 1.70
N GLU A 101 1.20 -2.26 2.98
CA GLU A 101 2.49 -1.76 3.46
C GLU A 101 3.59 -2.83 3.37
N VAL A 102 3.28 -4.09 3.67
CA VAL A 102 4.23 -5.21 3.51
C VAL A 102 4.61 -5.39 2.03
N SER A 103 3.62 -5.38 1.13
CA SER A 103 3.87 -5.51 -0.30
C SER A 103 4.62 -4.31 -0.88
N GLU A 104 4.39 -3.10 -0.39
CA GLU A 104 5.07 -1.89 -0.83
C GLU A 104 6.54 -1.87 -0.38
N VAL A 105 6.79 -2.18 0.89
CA VAL A 105 8.13 -2.14 1.48
C VAL A 105 8.98 -3.33 1.05
N PHE A 106 8.45 -4.55 1.13
CA PHE A 106 9.25 -5.76 0.94
C PHE A 106 9.04 -6.41 -0.43
N GLY A 107 7.93 -6.13 -1.12
CA GLY A 107 7.62 -6.72 -2.42
C GLY A 107 7.65 -8.26 -2.39
N ASP A 108 8.49 -8.85 -3.24
CA ASP A 108 8.75 -10.30 -3.30
C ASP A 108 9.89 -10.76 -2.39
N GLY A 109 10.49 -9.85 -1.61
CA GLY A 109 11.61 -10.11 -0.72
C GLY A 109 12.97 -10.17 -1.41
N THR A 110 13.07 -9.89 -2.71
CA THR A 110 14.35 -9.93 -3.45
C THR A 110 15.13 -8.62 -3.39
N LYS A 111 14.46 -7.52 -3.03
CA LYS A 111 15.05 -6.18 -2.95
C LYS A 111 15.65 -5.94 -1.57
N THR A 112 16.78 -5.25 -1.55
CA THR A 112 17.33 -4.72 -0.31
C THR A 112 16.46 -3.58 0.20
N VAL A 113 16.11 -3.61 1.48
CA VAL A 113 15.38 -2.55 2.17
C VAL A 113 16.28 -1.99 3.27
N TYR A 114 16.37 -0.67 3.33
CA TYR A 114 17.14 0.04 4.35
C TYR A 114 16.18 0.61 5.39
N VAL A 115 16.56 0.51 6.66
CA VAL A 115 15.76 0.99 7.78
C VAL A 115 16.50 2.15 8.44
N GLU A 116 15.86 3.30 8.47
CA GLU A 116 16.33 4.45 9.23
C GLU A 116 15.60 4.47 10.58
N VAL A 117 16.38 4.64 11.66
CA VAL A 117 15.88 4.75 13.02
C VAL A 117 16.22 6.13 13.55
N ILE A 118 15.20 6.90 13.90
CA ILE A 118 15.34 8.24 14.46
C ILE A 118 14.82 8.19 15.90
N ALA A 119 15.68 8.49 16.86
CA ALA A 119 15.31 8.65 18.26
C ALA A 119 15.14 10.14 18.58
N LYS A 120 14.02 10.51 19.19
CA LYS A 120 13.68 11.88 19.61
C LYS A 120 13.46 11.97 21.11
#